data_AF-A0A452ZR97-F1
#
_entry.id   AF-A0A452ZR97-F1
#
_cell.length_a   1.000
_cell.length_b   1.000
_cell.length_c   1.000
_cell.angle_alpha   90.00
_cell.angle_beta   90.00
_cell.angle_gamma   90.00
#
_symmetry.space_group_name_H-M   'P 1'
#
loop_
_entity.id
_entity.type
_entity.pdbx_description
1 polymer ?
#
loop_
_entity_poly.entity_id
_entity_poly.type
_entity_poly.pdbx_seq_one_letter_code
_entity_poly.pdbx_strand_id
1 'polypeptide(L)' 'MYDASGVRFHTGRQAALLNQIVSDLSPEHPIISTFRPLREPLGHSPFQVFVGALVGCTIAYLMGRSV' A
#
# COMPACT_ATOMS: atom_id res chain seq x y z
N MET A 1 15.27 -10.95 6.43
CA MET A 1 14.29 -10.13 5.69
C MET A 1 12.93 -10.80 5.60
N TYR A 2 12.85 -12.11 5.33
CA TYR A 2 11.59 -12.89 5.36
C TYR A 2 10.85 -12.83 6.71
N ASP A 3 11.60 -12.83 7.81
CA ASP A 3 11.09 -12.77 9.19
C ASP A 3 10.33 -11.46 9.52
N ALA A 4 10.87 -10.31 9.10
CA ALA A 4 10.23 -9.00 9.30
C ALA A 4 9.04 -8.75 8.35
N SER A 5 9.01 -9.42 7.19
CA SER A 5 7.88 -9.34 6.25
C SER A 5 6.60 -9.93 6.84
N GLY A 6 6.71 -11.02 7.62
CA GLY A 6 5.58 -11.62 8.33
C GLY A 6 4.97 -10.64 9.33
N VAL A 7 5.82 -9.99 10.16
CA VAL A 7 5.37 -8.98 11.13
C VAL A 7 4.61 -7.84 10.43
N ARG A 8 5.14 -7.30 9.32
CA ARG A 8 4.46 -6.25 8.55
C ARG A 8 3.11 -6.69 7.98
N PHE A 9 3.02 -7.93 7.49
CA PHE A 9 1.76 -8.49 6.98
C PHE A 9 0.71 -8.64 8.10
N HIS A 10 1.12 -9.15 9.27
CA HIS A 10 0.24 -9.28 10.44
C HIS A 10 -0.22 -7.92 10.98
N THR A 11 0.68 -6.93 11.06
CA THR A 11 0.34 -5.56 11.46
C THR A 11 -0.63 -4.90 10.49
N GLY A 12 -0.48 -5.11 9.17
CA GLY A 12 -1.44 -4.63 8.18
C GLY A 12 -2.82 -5.28 8.33
N ARG A 13 -2.88 -6.60 8.54
CA ARG A 13 -4.17 -7.27 8.84
C ARG A 13 -4.83 -6.73 10.11
N GLN A 14 -4.04 -6.41 11.13
CA GLN A 14 -4.53 -5.86 12.39
C GLN A 14 -5.07 -4.42 12.21
N ALA A 15 -4.39 -3.60 11.42
CA ALA A 15 -4.84 -2.24 11.10
C ALA A 15 -6.12 -2.24 10.25
N ALA A 16 -6.26 -3.15 9.27
CA ALA A 16 -7.49 -3.36 8.53
C ALA A 16 -8.68 -3.76 9.43
N LEU A 17 -8.47 -4.68 10.37
CA LEU A 17 -9.50 -5.06 11.35
C LEU A 17 -9.89 -3.89 12.27
N LEU A 18 -8.92 -3.08 12.71
CA LEU A 18 -9.21 -1.93 13.57
C LEU A 18 -10.04 -0.87 12.83
N ASN A 19 -9.76 -0.62 11.55
CA ASN A 19 -10.58 0.26 10.72
C ASN A 19 -12.01 -0.24 10.60
N GLN A 20 -12.20 -1.55 10.45
CA GLN A 20 -13.53 -2.17 10.35
C GLN A 20 -14.30 -2.07 11.67
N ILE A 21 -13.65 -2.35 12.81
CA ILE A 21 -14.27 -2.19 14.13
C ILE A 21 -14.74 -0.74 14.32
N VAL A 22 -13.95 0.24 13.89
CA VAL A 22 -14.35 1.64 14.00
C VAL A 22 -15.46 2.04 13.03
N SER A 23 -15.51 1.46 11.83
CA SER A 23 -16.63 1.69 10.92
C SER A 23 -17.96 1.09 11.41
N ASP A 24 -17.90 0.04 12.21
CA ASP A 24 -19.09 -0.63 12.77
C ASP A 24 -19.63 0.07 14.03
N LEU A 25 -18.91 1.05 14.58
CA LEU A 25 -19.38 1.86 15.71
C LEU A 25 -20.47 2.85 15.26
N SER A 26 -21.40 3.17 16.17
CA SER A 26 -22.45 4.17 15.91
C SER A 26 -21.84 5.53 15.54
N PRO A 27 -22.36 6.25 14.53
CA PRO A 27 -21.81 7.53 14.07
C PRO A 27 -21.76 8.63 15.14
N GLU A 28 -22.51 8.49 16.25
CA GLU A 28 -22.44 9.40 17.40
C GLU A 28 -21.32 9.08 18.40
N HIS A 29 -20.56 8.01 18.16
CA HIS A 29 -19.52 7.60 19.10
C HIS A 29 -18.33 8.58 19.06
N PRO A 30 -17.87 9.11 20.22
CA PRO A 30 -16.83 10.15 20.28
C PRO A 30 -15.48 9.71 19.71
N ILE A 31 -15.27 8.41 19.52
CA ILE A 31 -14.03 7.88 18.93
C ILE A 31 -14.00 8.13 17.42
N ILE A 32 -15.15 8.12 16.72
CA ILE A 32 -15.21 8.28 15.26
C ILE A 32 -14.74 9.69 14.83
N SER A 33 -15.04 10.72 15.62
CA SER A 33 -14.62 12.10 15.33
C SER A 33 -13.10 12.31 15.41
N THR A 34 -12.40 11.49 16.20
CA THR A 34 -10.94 11.58 16.40
C THR A 34 -10.18 10.51 15.61
N PHE A 35 -10.84 9.43 15.23
CA PHE A 35 -10.22 8.30 14.55
C PHE A 35 -9.81 8.66 13.12
N ARG A 36 -8.55 8.38 12.78
CA ARG A 36 -8.07 8.38 11.39
C ARG A 36 -7.87 6.93 10.95
N PRO A 37 -8.49 6.50 9.84
CA PRO A 37 -8.26 5.16 9.31
C PRO A 37 -6.77 4.90 9.13
N LEU A 38 -6.30 3.78 9.66
CA LEU A 38 -4.94 3.31 9.46
C LEU A 38 -4.83 2.92 8.00
N ARG A 39 -4.18 3.77 7.20
CA ARG A 39 -3.87 3.41 5.82
C ARG A 39 -2.70 2.45 5.88
N GLU A 40 -2.90 1.17 5.50
CA GLU A 40 -1.76 0.42 5.00
C GLU A 40 -1.16 1.24 3.86
N PRO A 41 0.17 1.43 3.80
CA PRO A 41 0.79 1.89 2.58
C PRO A 41 0.48 0.84 1.53
N LEU A 42 -0.60 1.06 0.78
CA LEU A 42 -0.88 0.41 -0.47
C LEU A 42 0.39 0.65 -1.29
N GLY A 43 1.19 -0.40 -1.44
CA GLY A 43 2.29 -0.37 -2.38
C GLY A 43 1.76 0.12 -3.73
N HIS A 44 2.66 0.67 -4.54
CA HIS A 44 2.35 1.03 -5.91
C HIS A 44 1.52 -0.08 -6.57
N SER A 45 0.45 0.31 -7.28
CA SER A 45 -0.36 -0.65 -8.01
C SER A 45 0.56 -1.54 -8.86
N PRO A 46 0.32 -2.87 -8.95
CA PRO A 46 1.09 -3.74 -9.85
C PRO A 46 1.16 -3.17 -11.28
N PHE A 47 0.13 -2.43 -11.70
CA PHE A 47 0.10 -1.70 -12.96
C PHE A 47 1.14 -0.57 -13.05
N GLN A 48 1.32 0.21 -11.99
CA GLN A 48 2.33 1.27 -11.94
C GLN A 48 3.75 0.69 -12.06
N VAL A 49 3.99 -0.47 -11.44
CA VAL A 49 5.26 -1.18 -11.55
C VAL A 49 5.48 -1.68 -12.98
N PHE A 50 4.45 -2.25 -13.62
CA PHE A 50 4.52 -2.71 -15.00
C PHE A 50 4.83 -1.57 -15.98
N VAL A 51 4.13 -0.43 -15.86
CA VAL A 51 4.36 0.76 -16.68
C VAL A 51 5.79 1.28 -16.47
N GLY A 52 6.24 1.37 -15.22
CA GLY A 52 7.61 1.81 -14.91
C GLY A 52 8.68 0.89 -15.52
N ALA A 53 8.48 -0.43 -15.46
CA ALA A 53 9.38 -1.40 -16.08
C ALA A 53 9.42 -1.26 -17.61
N LEU A 54 8.25 -1.09 -18.24
CA LEU A 54 8.14 -0.94 -19.70
C LEU A 54 8.82 0.35 -20.19
N VAL A 55 8.62 1.46 -19.47
CA VAL A 55 9.31 2.73 -19.73
C VAL A 55 10.82 2.57 -19.58
N GLY A 56 11.28 1.93 -18.49
CA GLY A 56 12.70 1.68 -18.26
C GLY A 56 13.36 0.86 -19.37
N CYS A 57 12.74 -0.26 -19.78
CA CYS A 57 13.22 -1.08 -20.88
C CYS A 57 13.26 -0.32 -22.21
N THR A 58 12.23 0.48 -22.50
CA THR A 58 12.16 1.27 -23.73
C THR A 58 13.28 2.30 -23.80
N ILE A 59 13.51 3.04 -22.72
CA ILE A 59 14.59 4.04 -22.64
C ILE A 59 15.96 3.37 -22.75
N ALA A 60 16.18 2.26 -22.04
CA ALA A 60 17.43 1.52 -22.10
C ALA A 60 17.74 1.01 -23.51
N TYR A 61 16.74 0.49 -24.22
CA TYR A 61 16.88 0.03 -25.60
C TYR A 61 17.19 1.17 -26.58
N LEU A 62 16.50 2.30 -26.45
CA LEU A 62 16.72 3.47 -27.31
C LEU A 62 18.12 4.06 -27.10
N MET A 63 18.56 4.19 -25.85
CA MET A 63 19.87 4.76 -25.52
C MET A 63 21.02 3.81 -25.88
N GLY A 64 20.82 2.49 -25.74
CA GLY A 64 21.78 1.46 -26.17
C GLY A 64 21.95 1.35 -27.69
N ARG A 65 21.00 1.84 -28.49
CA ARG A 65 21.14 1.94 -29.96
C ARG A 65 21.79 3.24 -30.43
N SER A 66 21.84 4.27 -29.58
CA SER A 66 22.39 5.59 -29.93
C SER A 66 23.88 5.74 -29.65
N VAL A 67 24.50 4.75 -29.00
CA VAL A 67 25.94 4.62 -28.74
C VAL A 67 26.51 3.56 -29.67
#